data_AF-A0A7C1Z2Q4-F1
#
_entry.id   AF-A0A7C1Z2Q4-F1
#
_cell.length_a   1.000
_cell.length_b   1.000
_cell.length_c   1.000
_cell.angle_alpha   90.00
_cell.angle_beta   90.00
_cell.angle_gamma   90.00
#
_symmetry.space_group_name_H-M   'P 1'
#
loop_
_entity.id
_entity.type
_entity.pdbx_description
1 polymer ?
#
loop_
_entity_poly.entity_id
_entity_poly.type
_entity_poly.pdbx_seq_one_letter_code
_entity_poly.pdbx_strand_id
1 'polypeptide(L)'
;MKKIILNFENKSENFKELVQEAFNKDILNFLVSGDTYAELEKIERVNLYTRDLSIPVSHFILESKEKFEEIQSNKKFSENIIGYYKELKSKEDERAILNLSKGNQVDFVIVSAKDWKIIPFENLIADMHNNDTELIAAVDTVKEAELMLKTLEIGVDGILFAPLSANDII
;
A
#
# COMPACT_ATOMS: atom_id res chain seq x y z
N MET A 1 -12.78 6.20 -4.69
CA MET A 1 -12.85 4.77 -5.09
C MET A 1 -11.79 4.05 -4.29
N LYS A 2 -12.07 2.86 -3.75
CA LYS A 2 -11.09 2.16 -2.90
C LYS A 2 -9.92 1.64 -3.76
N LYS A 3 -8.68 1.79 -3.29
CA LYS A 3 -7.48 1.33 -4.02
C LYS A 3 -7.17 -0.12 -3.68
N ILE A 4 -6.98 -0.95 -4.71
CA ILE A 4 -6.45 -2.31 -4.55
C ILE A 4 -5.04 -2.31 -5.12
N ILE A 5 -4.06 -2.66 -4.29
CA ILE A 5 -2.65 -2.80 -4.66
C ILE A 5 -2.28 -4.28 -4.52
N LEU A 6 -1.86 -4.90 -5.62
CA LEU A 6 -1.38 -6.28 -5.57
C LEU A 6 0.11 -6.29 -5.25
N ASN A 7 0.49 -7.06 -4.24
CA ASN A 7 1.89 -7.28 -3.91
C ASN A 7 2.49 -8.34 -4.83
N PHE A 8 3.33 -7.87 -5.75
CA PHE A 8 4.14 -8.65 -6.66
C PHE A 8 5.65 -8.42 -6.44
N GLU A 9 6.09 -8.17 -5.20
CA GLU A 9 7.51 -8.10 -4.89
C GLU A 9 8.21 -9.46 -5.19
N ASN A 10 7.47 -10.56 -5.06
CA ASN A 10 7.93 -11.89 -5.41
C ASN A 10 7.27 -12.37 -6.71
N LYS A 11 8.09 -12.80 -7.69
CA LYS A 11 7.60 -13.36 -8.96
C LYS A 11 7.18 -14.82 -8.77
N SER A 12 5.89 -15.07 -8.57
CA SER A 12 5.33 -16.42 -8.50
C SER A 12 5.31 -17.12 -9.88
N GLU A 13 5.15 -18.44 -9.89
CA GLU A 13 5.05 -19.22 -11.14
C GLU A 13 3.86 -18.79 -12.01
N ASN A 14 2.75 -18.40 -11.36
CA ASN A 14 1.53 -17.92 -12.00
C ASN A 14 1.48 -16.39 -12.19
N PHE A 15 2.59 -15.67 -12.02
CA PHE A 15 2.62 -14.20 -12.07
C PHE A 15 1.91 -13.59 -13.29
N LYS A 16 2.11 -14.14 -14.50
CA LYS A 16 1.49 -13.63 -15.73
C LYS A 16 -0.04 -13.79 -15.72
N GLU A 17 -0.53 -14.90 -15.18
CA GLU A 17 -1.97 -15.15 -15.02
C GLU A 17 -2.58 -14.16 -14.02
N LEU A 18 -1.90 -13.93 -12.89
CA LEU A 18 -2.34 -12.95 -11.88
C LEU A 18 -2.39 -11.53 -12.45
N VAL A 19 -1.39 -11.12 -13.22
CA VAL A 19 -1.37 -9.80 -13.88
C VAL A 19 -2.50 -9.68 -14.91
N GLN A 20 -2.75 -10.73 -15.68
CA GLN A 20 -3.85 -10.73 -16.64
C GLN A 20 -5.21 -10.60 -15.94
N GLU A 21 -5.43 -11.35 -14.87
CA GLU A 21 -6.69 -11.28 -14.12
C GLU A 21 -6.86 -9.92 -13.43
N ALA A 22 -5.78 -9.33 -12.88
CA ALA A 22 -5.81 -7.97 -12.37
C ALA A 22 -6.31 -6.97 -13.44
N PHE A 23 -5.85 -7.10 -14.69
CA PHE A 23 -6.34 -6.27 -15.79
C PHE A 23 -7.79 -6.54 -16.17
N ASN A 24 -8.26 -7.79 -16.11
CA ASN A 24 -9.67 -8.11 -16.36
C ASN A 24 -10.60 -7.46 -15.32
N LYS A 25 -10.07 -7.19 -14.13
CA LYS A 25 -10.75 -6.57 -12.99
C LYS A 25 -10.51 -5.05 -12.87
N ASP A 26 -9.86 -4.43 -13.85
CA ASP A 26 -9.43 -3.02 -13.82
C ASP A 26 -8.55 -2.65 -12.60
N ILE A 27 -7.82 -3.61 -12.05
CA ILE A 27 -6.81 -3.39 -11.00
C ILE A 27 -5.48 -3.04 -11.66
N LEU A 28 -5.01 -1.81 -11.40
CA LEU A 28 -3.87 -1.20 -12.08
C LEU A 28 -2.73 -0.80 -11.13
N ASN A 29 -2.82 -1.12 -9.84
CA ASN A 29 -1.80 -0.76 -8.85
C ASN A 29 -1.01 -1.99 -8.43
N PHE A 30 0.31 -1.94 -8.60
CA PHE A 30 1.19 -3.08 -8.35
C PHE A 30 2.39 -2.66 -7.52
N LEU A 31 2.63 -3.36 -6.41
CA LEU A 31 3.87 -3.25 -5.65
C LEU A 31 4.88 -4.23 -6.24
N VAL A 32 6.03 -3.73 -6.67
CA VAL A 32 7.03 -4.47 -7.45
C VAL A 32 8.43 -4.39 -6.83
N SER A 33 9.22 -5.43 -7.10
CA SER A 33 10.66 -5.47 -6.89
C SER A 33 11.39 -5.28 -8.23
N GLY A 34 12.73 -5.29 -8.22
CA GLY A 34 13.52 -5.23 -9.47
C GLY A 34 13.17 -6.35 -10.45
N ASP A 35 12.83 -7.54 -9.94
CA ASP A 35 12.54 -8.72 -10.76
C ASP A 35 11.19 -8.62 -11.49
N THR A 36 10.18 -8.03 -10.85
CA THR A 36 8.83 -7.89 -11.42
C THR A 36 8.61 -6.57 -12.12
N TYR A 37 9.38 -5.54 -11.79
CA TYR A 37 9.34 -4.24 -12.45
C TYR A 37 9.56 -4.35 -13.97
N ALA A 38 10.57 -5.10 -14.42
CA ALA A 38 10.89 -5.24 -15.84
C ALA A 38 9.75 -5.84 -16.69
N GLU A 39 8.82 -6.56 -16.07
CA GLU A 39 7.65 -7.14 -16.75
C GLU A 39 6.50 -6.12 -16.90
N LEU A 40 6.47 -5.10 -16.04
CA LEU A 40 5.35 -4.15 -15.92
C LEU A 40 5.73 -2.72 -16.35
N GLU A 41 7.01 -2.37 -16.41
CA GLU A 41 7.50 -1.00 -16.72
C GLU A 41 7.00 -0.44 -18.05
N LYS A 42 6.71 -1.32 -19.02
CA LYS A 42 6.28 -0.93 -20.38
C LYS A 42 4.78 -0.69 -20.49
N ILE A 43 4.03 -0.92 -19.42
CA ILE A 43 2.58 -0.80 -19.42
C ILE A 43 2.22 0.60 -18.90
N GLU A 44 1.89 1.52 -19.81
CA GLU A 44 1.66 2.94 -19.42
C GLU A 44 0.49 3.15 -18.46
N ARG A 45 -0.49 2.24 -18.45
CA ARG A 45 -1.72 2.39 -17.64
C ARG A 45 -1.59 1.95 -16.17
N VAL A 46 -0.41 1.51 -15.72
CA VAL A 46 -0.25 0.96 -14.36
C VAL A 46 0.45 1.92 -13.42
N ASN A 47 0.03 1.89 -12.15
CA ASN A 47 0.71 2.57 -11.07
C ASN A 47 1.64 1.57 -10.38
N LEU A 48 2.95 1.81 -10.47
CA LEU A 48 3.95 0.97 -9.84
C LEU A 48 4.42 1.59 -8.52
N TYR A 49 4.38 0.77 -7.48
CA TYR A 49 4.85 1.05 -6.14
C TYR A 49 6.13 0.26 -5.89
N THR A 50 7.06 0.80 -5.11
CA THR A 50 8.25 0.06 -4.71
C THR A 50 8.80 0.50 -3.36
N ARG A 51 9.54 -0.39 -2.70
CA ARG A 51 10.36 -0.09 -1.51
C ARG A 51 11.82 0.26 -1.85
N ASP A 52 12.21 0.06 -3.11
CA ASP A 52 13.56 0.25 -3.63
C ASP A 52 13.69 1.59 -4.40
N LEU A 53 14.44 2.53 -3.83
CA LEU A 53 14.64 3.88 -4.37
C LEU A 53 15.46 3.91 -5.68
N SER A 54 16.07 2.79 -6.06
CA SER A 54 16.80 2.65 -7.32
C SER A 54 15.87 2.45 -8.52
N ILE A 55 14.65 1.95 -8.29
CA ILE A 55 13.69 1.68 -9.36
C ILE A 55 12.97 2.98 -9.77
N PRO A 56 12.93 3.32 -11.07
CA PRO A 56 12.37 4.60 -11.52
C PRO A 56 10.84 4.54 -11.63
N VAL A 57 10.17 4.55 -10.48
CA VAL A 57 8.70 4.65 -10.36
C VAL A 57 8.26 5.97 -9.74
N SER A 58 6.96 6.24 -9.82
CA SER A 58 6.34 7.43 -9.22
C SER A 58 5.96 7.23 -7.74
N HIS A 59 5.70 6.00 -7.29
CA HIS A 59 5.22 5.73 -5.93
C HIS A 59 6.26 4.97 -5.09
N PHE A 60 6.66 5.53 -3.96
CA PHE A 60 7.62 4.93 -3.04
C PHE A 60 7.00 4.57 -1.69
N ILE A 61 7.40 3.44 -1.13
CA ILE A 61 6.97 2.98 0.20
C ILE A 61 8.19 2.91 1.11
N LEU A 62 8.19 3.75 2.14
CA LEU A 62 9.26 3.87 3.11
C LEU A 62 8.97 3.04 4.35
N GLU A 63 10.00 2.46 4.95
CA GLU A 63 9.86 1.64 6.17
C GLU A 63 10.62 2.24 7.36
N SER A 64 11.56 3.15 7.10
CA SER A 64 12.38 3.80 8.12
C SER A 64 12.34 5.31 7.97
N LYS A 65 12.54 6.00 9.10
CA LYS A 65 12.67 7.47 9.13
C LYS A 65 13.90 7.97 8.37
N GLU A 66 14.96 7.19 8.30
CA GLU A 66 16.18 7.56 7.57
C GLU A 66 15.89 7.79 6.07
N LYS A 67 15.04 6.94 5.47
CA LYS A 67 14.63 7.10 4.06
C LYS A 67 13.80 8.37 3.82
N PHE A 68 13.11 8.90 4.84
CA PHE A 68 12.38 10.17 4.69
C PHE A 68 13.33 11.34 4.45
N GLU A 69 14.42 11.42 5.22
CA GLU A 69 15.40 12.50 5.07
C GLU A 69 16.08 12.44 3.70
N GLU A 70 16.40 11.23 3.23
CA GLU A 70 16.96 11.00 1.88
C GLU A 70 16.03 11.52 0.78
N ILE A 71 14.73 11.21 0.87
CA ILE A 71 13.74 11.64 -0.13
C ILE A 71 13.47 13.14 -0.05
N GLN A 72 13.33 13.70 1.15
CA GLN A 72 13.05 15.12 1.33
C GLN A 72 14.23 16.01 0.89
N SER A 73 15.46 15.56 1.10
CA SER A 73 16.66 16.32 0.72
C SER A 73 16.99 16.22 -0.78
N ASN A 74 16.43 15.24 -1.48
CA ASN A 74 16.74 14.98 -2.89
C ASN A 74 15.60 15.42 -3.81
N LYS A 75 15.84 16.50 -4.56
CA LYS A 75 14.89 17.06 -5.54
C LYS A 75 14.35 16.05 -6.55
N LYS A 76 15.09 14.96 -6.83
CA LYS A 76 14.64 13.86 -7.69
C LYS A 76 13.27 13.32 -7.25
N PHE A 77 12.97 13.36 -5.95
CA PHE A 77 11.75 12.78 -5.39
C PHE A 77 10.63 13.79 -5.12
N SER A 78 10.79 15.05 -5.54
CA SER A 78 9.84 16.12 -5.21
C SER A 78 8.45 15.97 -5.84
N GLU A 79 8.34 15.25 -6.96
CA GLU A 79 7.07 14.96 -7.64
C GLU A 79 6.58 13.52 -7.38
N ASN A 80 7.28 12.77 -6.52
CA ASN A 80 6.92 11.40 -6.20
C ASN A 80 5.83 11.33 -5.13
N ILE A 81 5.00 10.30 -5.24
CA ILE A 81 4.00 9.96 -4.24
C ILE A 81 4.68 9.08 -3.19
N ILE A 82 4.70 9.55 -1.96
CA ILE A 82 5.44 8.94 -0.86
C ILE A 82 4.46 8.33 0.14
N GLY A 83 4.65 7.05 0.42
CA GLY A 83 3.94 6.34 1.46
C GLY A 83 4.83 5.78 2.55
N TYR A 84 4.25 5.50 3.71
CA TYR A 84 4.94 4.88 4.84
C TYR A 84 4.31 3.55 5.22
N TYR A 85 5.12 2.49 5.24
CA TYR A 85 4.71 1.17 5.74
C TYR A 85 5.04 1.02 7.22
N LYS A 86 4.06 0.56 8.00
CA LYS A 86 4.25 0.31 9.43
C LYS A 86 3.44 -0.89 9.90
N GLU A 87 4.13 -1.82 10.57
CA GLU A 87 3.47 -2.88 11.33
C GLU A 87 2.99 -2.33 12.68
N LEU A 88 1.70 -2.48 12.96
CA LEU A 88 1.01 -1.97 14.14
C LEU A 88 1.09 -2.98 15.29
N LYS A 89 2.01 -2.74 16.24
CA LYS A 89 2.24 -3.62 17.40
C LYS A 89 1.80 -3.00 18.72
N SER A 90 1.70 -1.68 18.75
CA SER A 90 1.53 -0.90 19.98
C SER A 90 0.70 0.36 19.76
N LYS A 91 0.29 1.00 20.86
CA LYS A 91 -0.38 2.31 20.80
C LYS A 91 0.57 3.43 20.38
N GLU A 92 1.87 3.25 20.60
CA GLU A 92 2.91 4.16 20.12
C GLU A 92 2.99 4.15 18.59
N ASP A 93 2.85 2.97 17.96
CA ASP A 93 2.80 2.84 16.51
C ASP A 93 1.54 3.53 15.93
N GLU A 94 0.37 3.36 16.56
CA GLU A 94 -0.88 4.05 16.20
C GLU A 94 -0.69 5.57 16.21
N ARG A 95 -0.12 6.11 17.30
CA ARG A 95 0.16 7.56 17.43
C ARG A 95 1.14 8.04 16.37
N ALA A 96 2.16 7.25 16.04
CA ALA A 96 3.13 7.62 15.01
C ALA A 96 2.48 7.75 13.63
N ILE A 97 1.61 6.80 13.26
CA ILE A 97 0.85 6.82 12.00
C ILE A 97 -0.05 8.07 11.95
N LEU A 98 -0.80 8.34 13.03
CA LEU A 98 -1.67 9.50 13.10
C LEU A 98 -0.92 10.83 13.01
N ASN A 99 0.26 10.92 13.62
CA ASN A 99 1.10 12.12 13.54
C ASN A 99 1.67 12.35 12.13
N LEU A 100 2.01 11.27 11.40
CA LEU A 100 2.44 11.36 10.00
C LEU A 100 1.29 11.87 9.12
N SER A 101 0.09 11.31 9.30
CA SER A 101 -1.11 11.70 8.57
C SER A 101 -1.51 13.16 8.84
N LYS A 102 -1.63 13.56 10.11
CA LYS A 102 -2.03 14.94 10.48
C LYS A 102 -1.02 16.00 10.05
N GLY A 103 0.25 15.62 9.90
CA GLY A 103 1.29 16.51 9.41
C GLY A 103 1.41 16.57 7.89
N ASN A 104 0.56 15.85 7.14
CA ASN A 104 0.63 15.68 5.69
C ASN A 104 2.07 15.36 5.21
N GLN A 105 2.78 14.51 5.96
CA GLN A 105 4.17 14.16 5.65
C GLN A 105 4.29 13.09 4.56
N VAL A 106 3.19 12.38 4.30
CA VAL A 106 3.07 11.31 3.30
C VAL A 106 1.69 11.37 2.65
N ASP A 107 1.62 10.91 1.41
CA ASP A 107 0.39 10.81 0.63
C ASP A 107 -0.46 9.62 1.09
N PHE A 108 0.19 8.55 1.57
CA PHE A 108 -0.51 7.38 2.08
C PHE A 108 0.27 6.65 3.19
N VAL A 109 -0.43 5.86 3.99
CA VAL A 109 0.18 4.94 4.96
C VAL A 109 -0.31 3.53 4.68
N ILE A 110 0.61 2.56 4.72
CA ILE A 110 0.28 1.14 4.65
C ILE A 110 0.48 0.53 6.02
N VAL A 111 -0.59 0.01 6.60
CA VAL A 111 -0.58 -0.54 7.95
C VAL A 111 -0.86 -2.03 7.91
N SER A 112 -0.01 -2.84 8.53
CA SER A 112 -0.27 -4.27 8.78
C SER A 112 -0.45 -4.52 10.27
N ALA A 113 -1.17 -5.59 10.64
CA ALA A 113 -1.32 -5.99 12.03
C ALA A 113 -1.33 -7.53 12.15
N LYS A 114 -0.29 -8.11 12.77
CA LYS A 114 -0.18 -9.58 12.92
C LYS A 114 -1.26 -10.21 13.81
N ASP A 115 -1.70 -9.49 14.84
CA ASP A 115 -2.65 -10.02 15.85
C ASP A 115 -4.10 -9.57 15.62
N TRP A 116 -4.44 -9.13 14.39
CA TRP A 116 -5.73 -8.57 13.95
C TRP A 116 -6.67 -8.17 15.09
N LYS A 117 -6.51 -6.97 15.63
CA LYS A 117 -7.53 -6.34 16.47
C LYS A 117 -8.23 -5.32 15.59
N ILE A 118 -9.52 -5.51 15.35
CA ILE A 118 -10.35 -4.58 14.57
C ILE A 118 -10.25 -3.15 15.17
N ILE A 119 -10.18 -3.05 16.50
CA ILE A 119 -10.12 -1.81 17.26
C ILE A 119 -9.01 -0.83 16.78
N PRO A 120 -7.73 -1.23 16.64
CA PRO A 120 -6.72 -0.34 16.09
C PRO A 120 -7.04 0.22 14.70
N PHE A 121 -7.60 -0.58 13.79
CA PHE A 121 -8.03 -0.07 12.48
C PHE A 121 -9.24 0.84 12.58
N GLU A 122 -10.21 0.55 13.44
CA GLU A 122 -11.34 1.44 13.72
C GLU A 122 -10.85 2.82 14.18
N ASN A 123 -9.88 2.85 15.10
CA ASN A 123 -9.27 4.11 15.55
C ASN A 123 -8.60 4.87 14.40
N LEU A 124 -7.80 4.19 13.59
CA LEU A 124 -7.12 4.81 12.45
C LEU A 124 -8.12 5.34 11.42
N ILE A 125 -9.15 4.55 11.06
CA ILE A 125 -10.20 4.96 10.12
C ILE A 125 -10.94 6.18 10.69
N ALA A 126 -11.36 6.14 11.95
CA ALA A 126 -12.09 7.25 12.58
C ALA A 126 -11.27 8.55 12.59
N ASP A 127 -9.96 8.49 12.81
CA ASP A 127 -9.10 9.68 12.86
C ASP A 127 -8.58 10.13 11.48
N MET A 128 -8.53 9.24 10.48
CA MET A 128 -7.92 9.52 9.17
C MET A 128 -8.93 9.75 8.04
N HIS A 129 -10.20 9.37 8.18
CA HIS A 129 -11.18 9.42 7.08
C HIS A 129 -11.44 10.81 6.46
N ASN A 130 -11.03 11.89 7.13
CA ASN A 130 -11.15 13.26 6.60
C ASN A 130 -9.78 13.91 6.30
N ASN A 131 -8.69 13.16 6.38
CA ASN A 131 -7.35 13.65 6.12
C ASN A 131 -6.99 13.42 4.64
N ASP A 132 -6.02 14.18 4.13
CA ASP A 132 -5.53 14.00 2.75
C ASP A 132 -4.65 12.74 2.60
N THR A 133 -4.11 12.22 3.70
CA THR A 133 -3.31 10.99 3.71
C THR A 133 -4.21 9.75 3.68
N GLU A 134 -4.06 8.92 2.65
CA GLU A 134 -4.84 7.69 2.49
C GLU A 134 -4.39 6.58 3.44
N LEU A 135 -5.35 5.84 4.02
CA LEU A 135 -5.09 4.66 4.84
C LEU A 135 -5.23 3.38 4.01
N ILE A 136 -4.15 2.63 3.88
CA ILE A 136 -4.11 1.34 3.18
C ILE A 136 -3.85 0.21 4.17
N ALA A 137 -4.71 -0.81 4.19
CA ALA A 137 -4.49 -2.00 5.00
C ALA A 137 -3.68 -3.06 4.24
N ALA A 138 -2.52 -3.44 4.77
CA ALA A 138 -1.81 -4.63 4.32
C ALA A 138 -2.42 -5.87 4.98
N VAL A 139 -2.94 -6.78 4.15
CA VAL A 139 -3.73 -7.94 4.56
C VAL A 139 -3.21 -9.20 3.87
N ASP A 140 -3.40 -10.35 4.52
CA ASP A 140 -2.87 -11.62 4.02
C ASP A 140 -3.95 -12.46 3.30
N THR A 141 -5.23 -12.13 3.49
CA THR A 141 -6.34 -12.90 2.91
C THR A 141 -7.43 -12.01 2.29
N VAL A 142 -8.17 -12.57 1.32
CA VAL A 142 -9.34 -11.92 0.71
C VAL A 142 -10.40 -11.56 1.76
N LYS A 143 -10.60 -12.43 2.76
CA LYS A 143 -11.57 -12.19 3.84
C LYS A 143 -11.19 -10.97 4.69
N GLU A 144 -9.91 -10.81 4.97
CA GLU A 144 -9.37 -9.65 5.67
C GLU A 144 -9.50 -8.38 4.83
N ALA A 145 -9.17 -8.46 3.54
CA ALA A 145 -9.39 -7.37 2.57
C ALA A 145 -10.84 -6.87 2.60
N GLU A 146 -11.81 -7.77 2.45
CA GLU A 146 -13.23 -7.41 2.49
C GLU A 146 -13.64 -6.78 3.82
N LEU A 147 -13.13 -7.30 4.94
CA LEU A 147 -13.42 -6.77 6.26
C LEU A 147 -12.92 -5.33 6.41
N MET A 148 -11.67 -5.06 6.01
CA MET A 148 -11.07 -3.72 6.11
C MET A 148 -11.76 -2.70 5.21
N LEU A 149 -12.17 -3.12 4.01
CA LEU A 149 -12.91 -2.28 3.08
C LEU A 149 -14.32 -1.90 3.59
N LYS A 150 -14.88 -2.63 4.56
CA LYS A 150 -16.23 -2.44 5.11
C LYS A 150 -16.25 -1.93 6.57
N THR A 151 -15.10 -1.85 7.24
CA THR A 151 -15.00 -1.53 8.68
C THR A 151 -15.55 -0.11 8.98
N LEU A 152 -16.38 0.03 10.03
CA LEU A 152 -17.10 1.27 10.36
C LEU A 152 -18.01 1.83 9.25
N GLU A 153 -18.45 1.01 8.28
CA GLU A 153 -19.22 1.44 7.08
C GLU A 153 -18.48 2.42 6.14
N ILE A 154 -17.32 2.92 6.56
CA ILE A 154 -16.44 3.82 5.81
C ILE A 154 -15.31 3.03 5.16
N GLY A 155 -14.68 2.13 5.92
CA GLY A 155 -13.54 1.29 5.53
C GLY A 155 -12.24 2.07 5.32
N VAL A 156 -11.13 1.34 5.20
CA VAL A 156 -9.84 1.90 4.76
C VAL A 156 -9.91 2.38 3.31
N ASP A 157 -9.04 3.31 2.89
CA ASP A 157 -9.02 3.85 1.51
C ASP A 157 -8.50 2.85 0.49
N GLY A 158 -7.71 1.87 0.92
CA GLY A 158 -7.27 0.79 0.07
C GLY A 158 -6.72 -0.41 0.81
N ILE A 159 -6.33 -1.42 0.04
CA ILE A 159 -5.70 -2.63 0.54
C ILE A 159 -4.42 -2.94 -0.24
N LEU A 160 -3.45 -3.54 0.44
CA LEU A 160 -2.28 -4.19 -0.14
C LEU A 160 -2.39 -5.68 0.18
N PHE A 161 -2.43 -6.55 -0.83
CA PHE A 161 -2.47 -8.00 -0.61
C PHE A 161 -1.70 -8.76 -1.68
N ALA A 162 -1.16 -9.92 -1.34
CA ALA A 162 -0.49 -10.82 -2.28
C ALA A 162 -1.46 -11.93 -2.72
N PRO A 163 -2.00 -11.91 -3.95
CA PRO A 163 -2.85 -13.00 -4.43
C PRO A 163 -2.02 -14.27 -4.63
N LEU A 164 -2.57 -15.43 -4.24
CA LEU A 164 -1.95 -16.74 -4.49
C LEU A 164 -2.45 -17.35 -5.79
N SER A 165 -3.69 -17.01 -6.18
CA SER A 165 -4.34 -17.47 -7.40
C SER A 165 -5.21 -16.37 -8.02
N ALA A 166 -5.59 -16.54 -9.29
CA ALA A 166 -6.50 -15.61 -9.97
C ALA A 166 -7.85 -15.44 -9.24
N ASN A 167 -8.31 -16.49 -8.53
CA ASN A 167 -9.55 -16.44 -7.75
C ASN A 167 -9.48 -15.50 -6.54
N ASP A 168 -8.28 -15.14 -6.08
CA ASP A 168 -8.12 -14.21 -4.96
C ASP A 168 -8.28 -12.74 -5.39
N ILE A 169 -8.28 -12.48 -6.69
CA ILE A 169 -8.41 -11.14 -7.27
C ILE A 169 -9.91 -10.84 -7.41
N ILE A 170 -10.46 -10.25 -6.33
CA ILE A 170 -11.87 -9.90 -6.20
C ILE A 170 -12.30 -8.76 -7.11
#